data_AF-A0A8S3QI87-F1
#
_entry.id   AF-A0A8S3QI87-F1
#
_cell.length_a   1.000
_cell.length_b   1.000
_cell.length_c   1.000
_cell.angle_alpha   90.00
_cell.angle_beta   90.00
_cell.angle_gamma   90.00
#
_symmetry.space_group_name_H-M   'P 1'
#
loop_
_entity.id
_entity.type
_entity.pdbx_description
1 polymer ?
#
loop_
_entity_poly.entity_id
_entity_poly.type
_entity_poly.pdbx_seq_one_letter_code
_entity_poly.pdbx_strand_id
1 'polypeptide(L)'
;MRRQKHYHDLKLSYQNFRKDDEVYVYFPVKKPGMSSKLTSFWKGPFKILDKYGDLTYKVDCGYRGKPQVIHVDRLKKKNKQTLRTESDNNTFVPLDTENDTAENDPIETPYSQDIAVHESTLPVEETEESSVEGRRTRRKPAWMADYIVK
;
A
#
# COMPACT_ATOMS: atom_id res chain seq x y z
N MET A 1 -14.71 22.83 16.54
CA MET A 1 -14.28 21.42 16.69
C MET A 1 -14.65 20.50 15.51
N ARG A 2 -15.73 20.76 14.73
CA ARG A 2 -16.15 19.89 13.60
C ARG A 2 -15.10 19.69 12.50
N ARG A 3 -14.36 20.74 12.13
CA ARG A 3 -13.31 20.67 11.10
C ARG A 3 -12.16 19.72 11.49
N GLN A 4 -11.74 19.74 12.75
CA GLN A 4 -10.68 18.87 13.25
C GLN A 4 -11.10 17.39 13.27
N LYS A 5 -12.32 17.09 13.75
CA LYS A 5 -12.89 15.74 13.72
C LYS A 5 -12.98 15.21 12.28
N HIS A 6 -13.49 16.01 11.35
CA HIS A 6 -13.61 15.61 9.95
C HIS A 6 -12.26 15.19 9.34
N TYR A 7 -11.21 15.99 9.50
CA TYR A 7 -9.89 15.63 8.99
C TYR A 7 -9.26 14.44 9.70
N HIS A 8 -9.53 14.26 11.00
CA HIS A 8 -9.06 13.10 11.74
C HIS A 8 -9.69 11.83 11.19
N ASP A 9 -11.02 11.81 11.06
CA ASP A 9 -11.78 10.66 10.59
C ASP A 9 -11.44 10.33 9.13
N LEU A 10 -11.20 11.34 8.28
CA LEU A 10 -10.79 11.15 6.88
C LEU A 10 -9.44 10.41 6.74
N LYS A 11 -8.54 10.59 7.70
CA LYS A 11 -7.20 9.96 7.69
C LYS A 11 -7.20 8.59 8.38
N LEU A 12 -8.28 8.24 9.09
CA LEU A 12 -8.37 6.99 9.83
C LEU A 12 -8.67 5.85 8.84
N SER A 13 -7.68 4.97 8.66
CA SER A 13 -7.85 3.74 7.91
C SER A 13 -7.32 2.59 8.76
N TYR A 14 -8.14 1.57 8.93
CA TYR A 14 -7.79 0.36 9.67
C TYR A 14 -7.87 -0.85 8.75
N GLN A 15 -7.06 -1.86 9.06
CA GLN A 15 -7.00 -3.09 8.28
C GLN A 15 -8.11 -4.04 8.73
N ASN A 16 -8.77 -4.68 7.76
CA ASN A 16 -9.78 -5.70 8.04
C ASN A 16 -9.13 -7.08 8.02
N PHE A 17 -9.43 -7.88 9.04
CA PHE A 17 -8.98 -9.26 9.14
C PHE A 17 -10.15 -10.24 9.16
N ARG A 18 -9.89 -11.45 8.68
CA ARG A 18 -10.81 -12.59 8.72
C ARG A 18 -10.35 -13.60 9.76
N LYS A 19 -11.27 -14.50 10.13
CA LYS A 19 -10.95 -15.69 10.94
C LYS A 19 -9.88 -16.52 10.21
N ASP A 20 -8.96 -17.08 10.99
CA ASP A 20 -7.79 -17.85 10.56
C ASP A 20 -6.70 -17.09 9.79
N ASP A 21 -6.83 -15.76 9.63
CA ASP A 21 -5.73 -14.94 9.10
C ASP A 21 -4.52 -14.95 10.06
N GLU A 22 -3.32 -15.09 9.48
CA GLU A 22 -2.07 -15.00 10.21
C GLU A 22 -1.64 -13.54 10.42
N VAL A 23 -1.45 -13.15 11.67
CA VAL A 23 -1.16 -11.77 12.07
C VAL A 23 -0.02 -11.68 13.09
N TYR A 24 0.77 -10.62 12.97
CA TYR A 24 1.72 -10.21 13.99
C TYR A 24 1.04 -9.31 15.02
N VAL A 25 1.34 -9.54 16.29
CA VAL A 25 0.80 -8.75 17.41
C VAL A 25 1.90 -7.89 18.02
N TYR A 26 1.61 -6.61 18.22
CA TYR A 26 2.50 -5.68 18.90
C TYR A 26 2.40 -5.82 20.42
N PHE A 27 3.51 -6.18 21.07
CA PHE A 27 3.65 -6.22 22.52
C PHE A 27 4.72 -5.22 22.98
N PRO A 28 4.35 -4.12 23.66
CA PRO A 28 5.31 -3.15 24.19
C PRO A 28 6.01 -3.66 25.47
N VAL A 29 6.46 -4.91 25.46
CA VAL A 29 7.12 -5.56 26.60
C VAL A 29 8.57 -5.81 26.24
N LYS A 30 9.48 -5.15 26.97
CA LYS A 30 10.93 -5.36 26.84
C LYS A 30 11.41 -6.44 27.81
N LYS A 31 12.35 -7.27 27.37
CA LYS A 31 13.08 -8.18 28.27
C LYS A 31 14.18 -7.38 28.99
N PRO A 32 14.35 -7.54 30.32
CA PRO A 32 15.44 -6.88 31.04
C PRO A 32 16.80 -7.30 30.45
N GLY A 33 17.72 -6.35 30.36
CA GLY A 33 19.05 -6.56 29.77
C GLY A 33 19.12 -6.47 28.24
N MET A 34 17.99 -6.26 27.54
CA MET A 34 17.98 -6.04 26.09
C MET A 34 17.82 -4.55 25.75
N SER A 35 18.51 -4.11 24.69
CA SER A 35 18.37 -2.74 24.17
C SER A 35 17.00 -2.55 23.55
N SER A 36 16.27 -1.52 23.99
CA SER A 36 14.95 -1.16 23.44
C SER A 36 15.01 -0.82 21.94
N LYS A 37 16.17 -0.41 21.44
CA LYS A 37 16.34 0.01 20.04
C LYS A 37 16.48 -1.17 19.08
N LEU A 38 16.99 -2.30 19.58
CA LEU A 38 17.24 -3.52 18.79
C LEU A 38 16.20 -4.62 19.05
N THR A 39 15.24 -4.38 19.95
CA THR A 39 14.20 -5.36 20.30
C THR A 39 13.02 -5.24 19.33
N SER A 40 12.61 -6.36 18.72
CA SER A 40 11.33 -6.43 18.00
C SER A 40 10.17 -6.55 18.99
N PHE A 41 9.22 -5.61 18.91
CA PHE A 41 7.98 -5.66 19.69
C PHE A 41 6.86 -6.42 18.98
N TRP A 42 7.00 -6.71 17.69
CA TRP A 42 6.06 -7.53 16.93
C TRP A 42 6.41 -9.00 17.14
N LYS A 43 5.42 -9.78 17.59
CA LYS A 43 5.59 -11.21 17.87
C LYS A 43 4.64 -12.05 17.04
N GLY A 44 5.14 -13.22 16.64
CA GLY A 44 4.41 -14.38 16.10
C GLY A 44 3.69 -14.14 14.77
N PRO A 45 3.50 -15.16 13.94
CA PRO A 45 2.25 -15.32 13.23
C PRO A 45 1.26 -15.98 14.20
N PHE A 46 0.32 -15.18 14.71
CA PHE A 46 -0.83 -15.64 15.48
C PHE A 46 -2.03 -15.78 14.56
N LYS A 47 -3.00 -16.61 14.94
CA LYS A 47 -4.24 -16.77 14.19
C LYS A 47 -5.37 -15.98 14.85
N ILE A 48 -6.15 -15.30 14.02
CA ILE A 48 -7.38 -14.65 14.48
C ILE A 48 -8.45 -15.73 14.66
N LEU A 49 -9.00 -15.83 15.85
CA LEU A 49 -10.04 -16.79 16.17
C LEU A 49 -11.42 -16.28 15.78
N ASP A 50 -11.76 -15.03 16.13
CA ASP A 50 -13.03 -14.41 15.81
C ASP A 50 -12.91 -12.87 15.79
N LYS A 51 -13.84 -12.21 15.10
CA LYS A 51 -14.00 -10.76 15.09
C LYS A 51 -15.10 -10.37 16.10
N TYR A 52 -14.78 -9.53 17.08
CA TYR A 52 -15.76 -9.04 18.07
C TYR A 52 -16.40 -7.71 17.66
N GLY A 53 -15.69 -6.90 16.88
CA GLY A 53 -16.15 -5.62 16.37
C GLY A 53 -15.22 -5.13 15.28
N ASP A 54 -15.42 -3.92 14.77
CA ASP A 54 -14.61 -3.40 13.66
C ASP A 54 -13.15 -3.15 14.03
N LEU A 55 -12.90 -2.84 15.31
CA LEU A 55 -11.58 -2.50 15.80
C LEU A 55 -10.97 -3.58 16.70
N THR A 56 -11.74 -4.57 17.14
CA THR A 56 -11.29 -5.55 18.14
C THR A 56 -11.46 -6.98 17.67
N TYR A 57 -10.35 -7.73 17.74
CA TYR A 57 -10.25 -9.11 17.28
C TYR A 57 -9.78 -10.02 18.41
N LYS A 58 -10.24 -11.27 18.38
CA LYS A 58 -9.76 -12.34 19.26
C LYS A 58 -8.59 -13.05 18.61
N VAL A 59 -7.45 -13.08 19.28
CA VAL A 59 -6.21 -13.68 18.76
C VAL A 59 -5.68 -14.70 19.77
N ASP A 60 -5.09 -15.79 19.28
CA ASP A 60 -4.52 -16.89 20.08
C ASP A 60 -3.14 -16.58 20.71
N CYS A 61 -2.92 -15.35 21.17
CA CYS A 61 -1.59 -14.88 21.59
C CYS A 61 -1.32 -14.88 23.11
N GLY A 62 -2.25 -15.32 23.94
CA GLY A 62 -2.12 -15.23 25.40
C GLY A 62 -1.30 -16.35 26.02
N TYR A 63 -0.92 -16.14 27.28
CA TYR A 63 -0.14 -17.11 28.05
C TYR A 63 -0.91 -18.42 28.23
N ARG A 64 -0.27 -19.56 27.93
CA ARG A 64 -0.85 -20.91 27.95
C ARG A 64 -2.02 -21.11 26.98
N GLY A 65 -1.97 -20.50 25.80
CA GLY A 65 -2.97 -20.68 24.76
C GLY A 65 -4.31 -19.99 25.04
N LYS A 66 -4.37 -19.10 26.04
CA LYS A 66 -5.56 -18.29 26.29
C LYS A 66 -5.71 -17.26 25.17
N PRO A 67 -6.88 -17.16 24.54
CA PRO A 67 -7.11 -16.12 23.55
C PRO A 67 -7.21 -14.74 24.20
N GLN A 68 -6.72 -13.71 23.53
CA GLN A 68 -6.76 -12.33 23.97
C GLN A 68 -7.50 -11.45 22.94
N VAL A 69 -8.26 -10.48 23.44
CA VAL A 69 -8.88 -9.45 22.59
C VAL A 69 -7.89 -8.31 22.36
N ILE A 70 -7.61 -7.99 21.10
CA ILE A 70 -6.60 -7.00 20.68
C ILE A 70 -7.20 -6.02 19.68
N HIS A 71 -6.78 -4.76 19.79
CA HIS A 71 -7.14 -3.69 18.86
C HIS A 71 -6.41 -3.80 17.52
N VAL A 72 -7.07 -3.43 16.42
CA VAL A 72 -6.58 -3.47 15.03
C VAL A 72 -5.21 -2.80 14.86
N ASP A 73 -4.97 -1.67 15.53
CA ASP A 73 -3.69 -0.94 15.46
C ASP A 73 -2.49 -1.73 16.01
N ARG A 74 -2.75 -2.75 16.83
CA ARG A 74 -1.73 -3.66 17.37
C ARG A 74 -1.58 -4.93 16.54
N LEU A 75 -2.29 -5.05 15.43
CA LEU A 75 -2.25 -6.19 14.52
C LEU A 75 -1.63 -5.80 13.19
N LYS A 76 -0.86 -6.72 12.60
CA LYS A 76 -0.30 -6.57 11.26
C LYS A 76 -0.47 -7.86 10.48
N LYS A 77 -1.02 -7.78 9.27
CA LYS A 77 -1.19 -8.95 8.40
C LYS A 77 0.16 -9.56 8.04
N LYS A 78 0.28 -10.89 8.09
CA LYS A 78 1.42 -11.59 7.51
C LYS A 78 1.29 -11.57 5.99
N ASN A 79 2.24 -10.92 5.33
CA ASN A 79 2.35 -10.96 3.88
C ASN A 79 3.24 -12.14 3.49
N LYS A 80 2.93 -12.79 2.37
CA LYS A 80 3.84 -13.75 1.76
C LYS A 80 5.11 -13.02 1.34
N GLN A 81 6.26 -13.58 1.68
CA GLN A 81 7.54 -13.08 1.22
C GLN A 81 7.93 -13.92 0.02
N THR A 82 7.53 -13.49 -1.17
CA THR A 82 8.03 -14.06 -2.43
C THR A 82 9.22 -13.22 -2.88
N LEU A 83 10.33 -13.87 -3.22
CA LEU A 83 11.43 -13.17 -3.88
C LEU A 83 11.00 -12.84 -5.31
N ARG A 84 11.57 -11.77 -5.89
CA ARG A 84 11.21 -11.31 -7.25
C ARG A 84 11.38 -12.38 -8.34
N THR A 85 12.25 -13.36 -8.12
CA THR A 85 12.54 -14.45 -9.07
C THR A 85 11.68 -15.70 -8.82
N GLU A 86 11.00 -15.77 -7.67
CA GLU A 86 10.12 -16.86 -7.26
C GLU A 86 8.66 -16.47 -7.59
N SER A 87 8.37 -16.30 -8.88
CA SER A 87 6.98 -16.27 -9.33
C SER A 87 6.45 -17.70 -9.28
N ASP A 88 5.33 -17.92 -8.58
CA ASP A 88 4.63 -19.20 -8.48
C ASP A 88 4.10 -19.64 -9.86
N ASN A 89 4.99 -20.10 -10.75
CA ASN A 89 4.64 -20.81 -11.97
C ASN A 89 4.28 -22.26 -11.60
N ASN A 90 3.15 -22.44 -10.93
CA ASN A 90 2.54 -23.76 -10.78
C ASN A 90 1.05 -23.73 -11.12
N THR A 91 0.71 -23.10 -12.24
CA THR A 91 -0.38 -23.55 -13.10
C THR A 91 0.24 -24.31 -14.26
N PHE A 92 0.56 -25.59 -14.02
CA PHE A 92 0.69 -26.54 -15.11
C PHE A 92 -0.72 -26.75 -15.66
N VAL A 93 -1.08 -26.00 -16.70
CA VAL A 93 -2.24 -26.30 -17.53
C VAL A 93 -1.70 -27.24 -18.62
N PRO A 94 -2.04 -28.54 -18.63
CA PRO A 94 -1.68 -29.41 -19.74
C PRO A 94 -2.44 -28.88 -20.97
N LEU A 95 -1.70 -28.22 -21.86
CA LEU A 95 -2.16 -27.94 -23.21
C LEU A 95 -2.07 -29.26 -23.96
N ASP A 96 -3.16 -30.03 -24.01
CA ASP A 96 -3.39 -31.11 -24.98
C ASP A 96 -4.85 -31.59 -24.86
N THR A 97 -5.73 -31.06 -25.71
CA THR A 97 -6.75 -31.84 -26.43
C THR A 97 -7.24 -30.97 -27.58
N GLU A 98 -6.74 -31.30 -28.77
CA GLU A 98 -7.24 -30.81 -30.05
C GLU A 98 -8.74 -31.09 -30.17
N ASN A 99 -9.48 -30.08 -30.62
CA ASN A 99 -10.68 -30.29 -31.42
C ASN A 99 -10.66 -29.23 -32.50
N ASP A 100 -10.12 -29.63 -33.65
CA ASP A 100 -10.45 -29.03 -34.94
C ASP A 100 -11.96 -29.11 -35.16
N THR A 101 -12.64 -27.96 -35.25
CA THR A 101 -13.71 -27.79 -36.22
C THR A 101 -13.75 -26.31 -36.59
N ALA A 102 -13.46 -26.07 -37.87
CA ALA A 102 -13.50 -24.77 -38.51
C ALA A 102 -14.89 -24.12 -38.42
N GLU A 103 -14.92 -22.80 -38.23
CA GLU A 103 -15.78 -21.90 -38.98
C GLU A 103 -15.24 -20.47 -38.87
N ASN A 104 -15.05 -19.86 -40.04
CA ASN A 104 -14.49 -18.54 -40.25
C ASN A 104 -15.46 -17.45 -39.78
N ASP A 105 -14.94 -16.40 -39.15
CA ASP A 105 -15.51 -15.05 -39.24
C ASP A 105 -14.38 -14.01 -39.10
N PRO A 106 -14.09 -13.18 -40.12
CA PRO A 106 -13.12 -12.11 -40.02
C PRO A 106 -13.78 -10.89 -39.39
N ILE A 107 -13.56 -10.64 -38.10
CA ILE A 107 -13.93 -9.35 -37.52
C ILE A 107 -12.80 -8.35 -37.80
N GLU A 108 -13.09 -7.48 -38.76
CA GLU A 108 -12.31 -6.35 -39.22
C GLU A 108 -11.82 -5.49 -38.05
N THR A 109 -10.53 -5.16 -38.08
CA THR A 109 -9.94 -4.07 -37.32
C THR A 109 -10.17 -2.77 -38.11
N PRO A 110 -10.75 -1.71 -37.52
CA PRO A 110 -10.71 -0.39 -38.14
C PRO A 110 -9.58 0.42 -37.49
N TYR A 111 -8.40 0.39 -38.11
CA TYR A 111 -7.42 1.47 -37.97
C TYR A 111 -7.70 2.52 -39.04
N SER A 112 -7.93 3.76 -38.58
CA SER A 112 -7.77 5.06 -39.27
C SER A 112 -8.45 5.36 -40.61
N GLN A 113 -9.26 6.42 -40.62
CA GLN A 113 -9.30 7.47 -41.66
C GLN A 113 -9.61 8.86 -41.05
N ASP A 114 -8.57 9.58 -40.67
CA ASP A 114 -8.12 10.87 -41.21
C ASP A 114 -9.10 12.04 -41.55
N ILE A 115 -8.79 13.18 -40.91
CA ILE A 115 -8.76 14.59 -41.39
C ILE A 115 -10.02 15.47 -41.28
N ALA A 116 -9.97 16.41 -40.32
CA ALA A 116 -10.21 17.83 -40.60
C ALA A 116 -9.31 18.69 -39.70
N VAL A 117 -8.20 19.14 -40.28
CA VAL A 117 -7.31 20.18 -39.76
C VAL A 117 -8.08 21.51 -39.83
N HIS A 118 -8.35 22.15 -38.68
CA HIS A 118 -8.70 23.56 -38.67
C HIS A 118 -7.51 24.36 -38.18
N GLU A 119 -6.80 24.91 -39.16
CA GLU A 119 -5.85 25.99 -39.01
C GLU A 119 -6.56 27.23 -38.47
N SER A 120 -6.10 27.71 -37.31
CA SER A 120 -6.33 29.10 -36.89
C SER A 120 -5.05 29.59 -36.23
N THR A 121 -4.14 30.06 -37.08
CA THR A 121 -3.02 30.93 -36.72
C THR A 121 -3.57 32.31 -36.41
N LEU A 122 -3.30 32.85 -35.21
CA LEU A 122 -3.28 34.28 -34.84
C LEU A 122 -2.77 34.42 -33.36
N PRO A 123 -2.19 35.55 -32.92
CA PRO A 123 -0.74 35.83 -32.93
C PRO A 123 -0.09 35.76 -31.52
N VAL A 124 1.24 35.68 -31.54
CA VAL A 124 2.15 35.76 -30.39
C VAL A 124 2.01 37.10 -29.65
N GLU A 125 1.65 37.06 -28.37
CA GLU A 125 2.05 38.08 -27.39
C GLU A 125 2.66 37.37 -26.16
N GLU A 126 3.88 37.78 -25.83
CA GLU A 126 4.65 37.34 -24.66
C GLU A 126 4.00 37.86 -23.37
N THR A 127 3.55 36.96 -22.51
CA THR A 127 3.36 37.27 -21.08
C THR A 127 3.95 36.14 -20.24
N GLU A 128 5.21 36.34 -19.88
CA GLU A 128 5.89 36.02 -18.63
C GLU A 128 5.30 34.86 -17.78
N GLU A 129 5.95 33.71 -17.92
CA GLU A 129 6.28 32.73 -16.87
C GLU A 129 5.30 32.60 -15.69
N SER A 130 4.23 31.82 -15.88
CA SER A 130 3.44 31.29 -14.77
C SER A 130 4.33 30.38 -13.92
N SER A 131 4.64 30.86 -12.72
CA SER A 131 5.51 30.23 -11.74
C SER A 131 4.99 28.84 -11.37
N VAL A 132 5.90 27.84 -11.32
CA VAL A 132 5.62 26.50 -10.80
C VAL A 132 5.39 26.58 -9.29
N GLU A 133 4.20 27.02 -8.88
CA GLU A 133 3.80 27.11 -7.49
C GLU A 133 3.53 25.71 -6.93
N GLY A 134 4.34 25.27 -5.96
CA GLY A 134 3.97 24.15 -5.09
C GLY A 134 5.07 23.27 -4.53
N ARG A 135 6.35 23.43 -4.90
CA ARG A 135 7.42 22.72 -4.16
C ARG A 135 7.73 23.46 -2.87
N ARG A 136 7.30 22.88 -1.74
CA ARG A 136 7.75 23.31 -0.41
C ARG A 136 9.29 23.26 -0.38
N THR A 137 9.94 24.42 -0.39
CA THR A 137 11.39 24.53 -0.22
C THR A 137 11.72 24.45 1.27
N ARG A 138 12.66 23.59 1.64
CA ARG A 138 13.14 23.54 3.03
C ARG A 138 13.96 24.79 3.31
N ARG A 139 13.72 25.44 4.45
CA ARG A 139 14.60 26.51 4.94
C ARG A 139 15.99 25.93 5.17
N LYS A 140 17.03 26.64 4.69
CA LYS A 140 18.42 26.25 4.97
C LYS A 140 18.68 26.35 6.47
N PRO A 141 19.43 25.40 7.06
CA PRO A 141 19.74 25.45 8.47
C PRO A 141 20.65 26.65 8.79
N ALA A 142 20.50 27.24 9.99
CA ALA A 142 21.14 28.50 10.35
C ALA A 142 22.68 28.48 10.28
N TRP A 143 23.30 27.34 10.54
CA TRP A 143 24.76 27.16 10.53
C TRP A 143 25.39 27.20 9.12
N MET A 144 24.57 27.20 8.06
CA MET A 144 25.04 27.26 6.68
C MET A 144 25.11 28.71 6.15
N ALA A 145 24.78 29.71 6.97
CA ALA A 145 24.81 31.12 6.58
C ALA A 145 26.22 31.63 6.29
N ASP A 146 27.22 31.12 7.02
CA ASP A 146 28.60 31.61 6.95
C ASP A 146 29.48 30.73 6.04
N TYR A 147 28.88 29.74 5.36
CA TYR A 147 29.62 28.78 4.53
C TYR A 147 29.85 29.33 3.12
N ILE A 148 31.07 29.84 2.89
CA ILE A 148 31.55 30.27 1.57
C ILE A 148 32.38 29.13 0.99
N VAL A 149 31.93 28.57 -0.13
CA VAL A 149 32.73 27.63 -0.94
C VAL A 149 33.75 28.46 -1.71
N LYS A 150 35.05 28.21 -1.47
CA LYS A 150 36.15 28.76 -2.26
C LYS A 150 36.35 27.99 -3.55
#